data_AF-A0A6A4RG03-F1
#
_entry.id   AF-A0A6A4RG03-F1
#
_cell.length_a   1.000
_cell.length_b   1.000
_cell.length_c   1.000
_cell.angle_alpha   90.00
_cell.angle_beta   90.00
_cell.angle_gamma   90.00
#
_symmetry.space_group_name_H-M   'P 1'
#
loop_
_entity.id
_entity.type
_entity.pdbx_description
1 polymer ?
#
loop_
_entity_poly.entity_id
_entity_poly.type
_entity_poly.pdbx_seq_one_letter_code
_entity_poly.pdbx_strand_id
1 'polypeptide(L)'
;MKQILALIFATAALPAMADAPLVENVRAQHSSSGWQFHVTLSHPDTGWDHYADGWRLLDMNGTELGMRVLGHPHEQEQPFTRSLSGVQIPKGTKQVQIQARCLVDGWAPEMTIVTLP
;
A
#
# COMPACT_ATOMS: atom_id res chain seq x y z
N MET A 1 28.10 -5.11 56.28
CA MET A 1 27.43 -6.12 55.43
C MET A 1 26.79 -5.38 54.28
N LYS A 2 27.24 -5.63 53.04
CA LYS A 2 26.92 -4.81 51.85
C LYS A 2 25.66 -5.37 51.19
N GLN A 3 24.54 -4.64 51.23
CA GLN A 3 23.32 -5.04 50.52
C GLN A 3 23.50 -4.77 49.02
N ILE A 4 23.42 -5.83 48.23
CA ILE A 4 23.42 -5.76 46.76
C ILE A 4 21.98 -5.48 46.33
N LEU A 5 21.72 -4.28 45.82
CA LEU A 5 20.48 -3.97 45.13
C LEU A 5 20.56 -4.61 43.73
N ALA A 6 19.76 -5.65 43.48
CA ALA A 6 19.60 -6.21 42.14
C ALA A 6 18.66 -5.30 41.34
N LEU A 7 19.22 -4.55 40.37
CA LEU A 7 18.47 -3.70 39.46
C LEU A 7 17.89 -4.57 38.35
N ILE A 8 16.57 -4.84 38.40
CA ILE A 8 15.85 -5.52 37.31
C ILE A 8 15.68 -4.51 36.17
N PHE A 9 16.47 -4.65 35.11
CA PHE A 9 16.26 -3.94 33.84
C PHE A 9 15.09 -4.61 33.11
N ALA A 10 13.89 -4.03 33.20
CA ALA A 10 12.78 -4.38 32.33
C ALA A 10 12.98 -3.66 30.98
N THR A 11 13.47 -4.37 29.98
CA THR A 11 13.48 -3.88 28.59
C THR A 11 12.04 -3.91 28.06
N ALA A 12 11.42 -2.74 27.92
CA ALA A 12 10.16 -2.62 27.19
C ALA A 12 10.43 -2.90 25.71
N ALA A 13 9.89 -4.00 25.19
CA ALA A 13 9.88 -4.26 23.76
C ALA A 13 8.89 -3.27 23.13
N LEU A 14 9.39 -2.32 22.35
CA LEU A 14 8.54 -1.51 21.47
C LEU A 14 7.96 -2.45 20.41
N PRO A 15 6.66 -2.35 20.09
CA PRO A 15 6.10 -3.13 19.00
C PRO A 15 6.83 -2.75 17.71
N ALA A 16 7.45 -3.74 17.06
CA ALA A 16 7.93 -3.58 15.69
C ALA A 16 6.68 -3.46 14.81
N MET A 17 6.37 -2.26 14.35
CA MET A 17 5.39 -2.09 13.29
C MET A 17 6.04 -2.64 12.01
N ALA A 18 5.37 -3.58 11.35
CA ALA A 18 5.82 -4.02 10.04
C ALA A 18 5.73 -2.83 9.06
N ASP A 19 6.67 -2.74 8.12
CA ASP A 19 6.65 -1.64 7.15
C ASP A 19 5.41 -1.75 6.27
N ALA A 20 4.65 -0.65 6.17
CA ALA A 20 3.46 -0.59 5.35
C ALA A 20 3.81 -0.76 3.85
N PRO A 21 2.87 -1.23 3.01
CA PRO A 21 3.14 -1.34 1.58
C PRO A 21 3.41 0.04 0.97
N LEU A 22 4.44 0.12 0.14
CA LEU A 22 4.86 1.35 -0.53
C LEU A 22 4.49 1.32 -2.01
N VAL A 23 4.09 2.47 -2.54
CA VAL A 23 3.85 2.67 -3.97
C VAL A 23 5.13 3.22 -4.59
N GLU A 24 5.86 2.37 -5.30
CA GLU A 24 7.16 2.70 -5.90
C GLU A 24 7.01 3.44 -7.23
N ASN A 25 5.98 3.09 -8.01
CA ASN A 25 5.73 3.71 -9.31
C ASN A 25 4.26 3.62 -9.71
N VAL A 26 3.81 4.61 -10.47
CA VAL A 26 2.49 4.62 -11.08
C VAL A 26 2.60 5.08 -12.53
N ARG A 27 1.98 4.32 -13.43
CA ARG A 27 1.71 4.75 -14.80
C ARG A 27 0.21 4.75 -15.06
N ALA A 28 -0.30 5.89 -15.50
CA ALA A 28 -1.69 6.07 -15.87
C ALA A 28 -1.79 6.30 -17.39
N GLN A 29 -2.73 5.62 -18.04
CA GLN A 29 -3.01 5.82 -19.45
C GLN A 29 -4.51 5.74 -19.72
N HIS A 30 -4.98 6.58 -20.63
CA HIS A 30 -6.37 6.59 -21.05
C HIS A 30 -6.58 5.59 -22.20
N SER A 31 -7.67 4.82 -22.16
CA SER A 31 -8.07 3.87 -23.19
C SER A 31 -9.54 4.06 -23.59
N SER A 32 -10.00 3.35 -24.62
CA SER A 32 -11.41 3.41 -25.05
C SER A 32 -12.41 2.90 -24.01
N SER A 33 -11.98 2.05 -23.08
CA SER A 33 -12.82 1.49 -22.00
C SER A 33 -12.67 2.24 -20.67
N GLY A 34 -11.90 3.34 -20.63
CA GLY A 34 -11.60 4.11 -19.42
C GLY A 34 -10.11 4.14 -19.12
N TRP A 35 -9.75 4.58 -17.91
CA TRP A 35 -8.35 4.64 -17.49
C TRP A 35 -7.80 3.28 -17.10
N GLN A 36 -6.51 3.08 -17.40
CA GLN A 36 -5.72 1.96 -16.94
C GLN A 36 -4.54 2.48 -16.10
N PHE A 37 -4.39 1.89 -14.92
CA PHE A 37 -3.31 2.17 -13.98
C PHE A 37 -2.43 0.94 -13.84
N HIS A 38 -1.12 1.14 -13.89
CA HIS A 38 -0.10 0.15 -13.55
C HIS A 38 0.62 0.65 -12.32
N VAL A 39 0.52 -0.09 -11.22
CA VAL A 39 1.04 0.30 -9.92
C VAL A 39 2.09 -0.70 -9.49
N THR A 40 3.30 -0.21 -9.27
CA THR A 40 4.42 -0.97 -8.72
C THR A 40 4.40 -0.80 -7.21
N LEU A 41 4.37 -1.90 -6.46
CA LEU A 41 4.37 -1.93 -5.00
C LEU A 41 5.60 -2.65 -4.47
N SER A 42 5.99 -2.28 -3.25
CA SER A 42 6.88 -3.06 -2.39
C SER A 42 6.22 -3.27 -1.02
N HIS A 43 6.43 -4.42 -0.41
CA HIS A 43 5.99 -4.72 0.96
C HIS A 43 6.85 -5.87 1.51
N PRO A 44 7.25 -5.85 2.79
CA PRO A 44 7.95 -6.96 3.43
C PRO A 44 7.00 -8.12 3.72
N ASP A 45 6.43 -8.72 2.67
CA ASP A 45 5.59 -9.91 2.80
C ASP A 45 6.34 -11.02 3.56
N THR A 46 5.63 -11.78 4.41
CA THR A 46 6.18 -12.95 5.13
C THR A 46 5.31 -14.19 4.95
N GLY A 47 4.48 -14.20 3.91
CA GLY A 47 3.62 -15.32 3.52
C GLY A 47 2.15 -14.97 3.60
N TRP A 48 1.31 -16.01 3.62
CA TRP A 48 -0.15 -15.90 3.59
C TRP A 48 -0.73 -15.12 4.78
N ASP A 49 0.01 -15.04 5.87
CA ASP A 49 -0.42 -14.36 7.09
C ASP A 49 -0.10 -12.86 7.07
N HIS A 50 0.78 -12.38 6.18
CA HIS A 50 1.17 -10.97 6.13
C HIS A 50 1.70 -10.62 4.74
N TYR A 51 0.85 -10.00 3.92
CA TYR A 51 1.22 -9.52 2.60
C TYR A 51 0.36 -8.33 2.15
N ALA A 52 0.80 -7.62 1.11
CA ALA A 52 0.00 -6.58 0.47
C ALA A 52 -1.19 -7.18 -0.29
N ASP A 53 -2.42 -6.96 0.19
CA ASP A 53 -3.63 -7.59 -0.35
C ASP A 53 -4.41 -6.70 -1.33
N GLY A 54 -3.96 -5.47 -1.56
CA GLY A 54 -4.48 -4.64 -2.62
C GLY A 54 -4.07 -3.18 -2.58
N TRP A 55 -4.64 -2.43 -3.53
CA TRP A 55 -4.52 -0.98 -3.60
C TRP A 55 -5.74 -0.37 -4.28
N ARG A 56 -6.15 0.81 -3.81
CA ARG A 56 -7.30 1.54 -4.36
C ARG A 56 -6.89 2.83 -5.04
N LEU A 57 -7.71 3.24 -6.00
CA LEU A 57 -7.74 4.60 -6.50
C LEU A 57 -8.80 5.41 -5.77
N LEU A 58 -8.44 6.64 -5.43
CA LEU A 58 -9.33 7.62 -4.83
C LEU A 58 -9.36 8.89 -5.69
N ASP A 59 -10.48 9.59 -5.70
CA ASP A 59 -10.49 11.00 -6.06
C ASP A 59 -9.83 11.84 -4.95
N MET A 60 -9.64 13.15 -5.19
CA MET A 60 -9.02 14.05 -4.22
C MET A 60 -9.89 14.36 -2.99
N ASN A 61 -11.14 13.89 -2.96
CA ASN A 61 -12.03 13.96 -1.80
C ASN A 61 -12.02 12.66 -0.98
N GLY A 62 -11.26 11.64 -1.41
CA GLY A 62 -11.21 10.33 -0.77
C GLY A 62 -12.32 9.35 -1.21
N THR A 63 -13.05 9.65 -2.28
CA THR A 63 -14.03 8.70 -2.86
C THR A 63 -13.32 7.61 -3.63
N GLU A 64 -13.64 6.35 -3.37
CA GLU A 64 -13.06 5.22 -4.12
C GLU A 64 -13.57 5.16 -5.56
N LEU A 65 -12.63 5.18 -6.51
CA LEU A 65 -12.87 5.06 -7.94
C LEU A 65 -12.67 3.62 -8.45
N GLY A 66 -11.96 2.80 -7.68
CA GLY A 66 -11.77 1.38 -7.95
C GLY A 66 -10.68 0.76 -7.07
N MET A 67 -10.69 -0.57 -6.97
CA MET A 67 -9.78 -1.35 -6.14
C MET A 67 -9.16 -2.49 -6.95
N ARG A 68 -7.86 -2.69 -6.78
CA ARG A 68 -7.15 -3.87 -7.26
C ARG A 68 -6.86 -4.78 -6.07
N VAL A 69 -7.52 -5.92 -6.03
CA VAL A 69 -7.24 -6.99 -5.05
C VAL A 69 -6.03 -7.81 -5.50
N LEU A 70 -5.20 -8.20 -4.54
CA LEU A 70 -4.04 -9.08 -4.67
C LEU A 70 -4.29 -10.33 -3.84
N GLY A 71 -4.38 -11.48 -4.51
CA GLY A 71 -4.89 -12.71 -3.90
C GLY A 71 -3.83 -13.64 -3.32
N HIS A 72 -2.55 -13.25 -3.33
CA HIS A 72 -1.46 -14.08 -2.85
C HIS A 72 -0.25 -13.23 -2.42
N PRO A 73 0.65 -13.77 -1.57
CA PRO A 73 1.91 -13.12 -1.23
C PRO A 73 2.84 -12.97 -2.45
N HIS A 74 3.71 -11.97 -2.40
CA HIS A 74 4.67 -11.62 -3.44
C HIS A 74 6.12 -11.57 -2.89
N GLU A 75 6.44 -12.30 -1.82
CA GLU A 75 7.76 -12.32 -1.16
C GLU A 75 8.96 -12.41 -2.13
N GLN A 76 8.85 -13.24 -3.16
CA GLN A 76 9.92 -13.50 -4.13
C GLN A 76 9.79 -12.67 -5.44
N GLU A 77 8.83 -11.74 -5.50
CA GLU A 77 8.51 -10.92 -6.67
C GLU A 77 8.67 -9.42 -6.38
N GLN A 78 9.33 -9.03 -5.28
CA GLN A 78 9.41 -7.62 -4.88
C GLN A 78 10.50 -6.85 -5.66
N PRO A 79 10.22 -5.62 -6.16
CA PRO A 79 8.90 -5.00 -6.26
C PRO A 79 8.09 -5.60 -7.44
N PHE A 80 6.77 -5.68 -7.29
CA PHE A 80 5.88 -6.22 -8.32
C PHE A 80 4.91 -5.17 -8.84
N THR A 81 4.45 -5.34 -10.09
CA THR A 81 3.47 -4.44 -10.71
C THR A 81 2.15 -5.16 -10.99
N ARG A 82 1.03 -4.53 -10.65
CA ARG A 82 -0.31 -5.00 -11.03
C ARG A 82 -1.14 -3.85 -11.57
N SER A 83 -2.11 -4.19 -12.41
CA SER A 83 -2.86 -3.20 -13.17
C SER A 83 -4.35 -3.25 -12.86
N LEU A 84 -5.00 -2.07 -12.88
CA LEU A 84 -6.44 -1.90 -12.84
C LEU A 84 -6.87 -1.20 -14.11
N SER A 85 -7.88 -1.74 -14.79
CA SER A 85 -8.37 -1.23 -16.08
C SER A 85 -9.83 -0.85 -15.98
N GLY A 86 -10.30 0.01 -16.90
CA GLY A 86 -11.70 0.41 -16.98
C GLY A 86 -12.14 1.38 -15.89
N VAL A 87 -11.18 2.05 -15.23
CA VAL A 87 -11.50 3.03 -14.17
C VAL A 87 -12.15 4.24 -14.82
N GLN A 88 -13.38 4.54 -14.39
CA GLN A 88 -14.11 5.71 -14.86
C GLN A 88 -13.71 6.91 -14.02
N ILE A 89 -13.12 7.92 -14.66
CA ILE A 89 -12.70 9.16 -14.00
C ILE A 89 -13.45 10.31 -14.67
N PRO A 90 -14.11 11.20 -13.90
CA PRO A 90 -14.80 12.35 -14.45
C PRO A 90 -13.90 13.20 -15.36
N LYS A 91 -14.48 13.71 -16.45
CA LYS A 91 -13.76 14.59 -17.36
C LYS A 91 -13.29 15.83 -16.62
N GLY A 92 -12.03 16.19 -16.79
CA GLY A 92 -11.42 17.37 -16.17
C GLY A 92 -10.67 17.09 -14.87
N THR A 93 -10.80 15.88 -14.30
CA THR A 93 -9.94 15.45 -13.19
C THR A 93 -8.48 15.51 -13.60
N LYS A 94 -7.65 16.15 -12.76
CA LYS A 94 -6.21 16.30 -12.98
C LYS A 94 -5.37 15.36 -12.15
N GLN A 95 -5.88 14.99 -10.97
CA GLN A 95 -5.15 14.20 -10.00
C GLN A 95 -6.07 13.16 -9.36
N VAL A 96 -5.47 12.02 -9.05
CA VAL A 96 -6.05 10.95 -8.23
C VAL A 96 -5.04 10.53 -7.18
N GLN A 97 -5.49 9.76 -6.19
CA GLN A 97 -4.61 9.20 -5.17
C GLN A 97 -4.62 7.67 -5.28
N ILE A 98 -3.48 7.06 -4.96
CA ILE A 98 -3.36 5.61 -4.78
C ILE A 98 -3.01 5.34 -3.33
N GLN A 99 -3.67 4.34 -2.74
CA GLN A 99 -3.40 3.88 -1.39
C GLN A 99 -3.29 2.35 -1.38
N ALA A 100 -2.16 1.84 -0.91
CA ALA A 100 -1.92 0.41 -0.78
C ALA A 100 -2.43 -0.13 0.57
N ARG A 101 -2.61 -1.45 0.65
CA ARG A 101 -3.16 -2.14 1.81
C ARG A 101 -2.36 -3.40 2.13
N CYS A 102 -2.07 -3.58 3.41
CA CYS A 102 -1.61 -4.83 4.00
C CYS A 102 -2.82 -5.61 4.53
N LEU A 103 -2.79 -6.93 4.37
CA LEU A 103 -3.83 -7.83 4.89
C LEU A 103 -4.06 -7.68 6.40
N VAL A 104 -2.98 -7.46 7.17
CA VAL A 104 -3.02 -7.39 8.64
C VAL A 104 -3.11 -5.96 9.13
N ASP A 105 -2.23 -5.08 8.62
CA ASP A 105 -2.07 -3.72 9.14
C ASP A 105 -3.08 -2.73 8.52
N GLY A 106 -3.80 -3.18 7.48
CA GLY A 106 -4.80 -2.37 6.79
C GLY A 106 -4.17 -1.37 5.83
N TRP A 107 -4.80 -0.20 5.69
CA TRP A 107 -4.40 0.81 4.71
C TRP A 107 -3.11 1.50 5.11
N ALA A 108 -2.18 1.62 4.16
CA ALA A 108 -0.98 2.42 4.35
C ALA A 108 -1.37 3.87 4.68
N PRO A 109 -0.69 4.53 5.63
CA PRO A 109 -0.98 5.93 5.97
C PRO A 109 -0.63 6.87 4.82
N GLU A 110 0.31 6.48 3.96
CA GLU A 110 0.74 7.25 2.81
C GLU A 110 -0.20 7.05 1.62
N MET A 111 -0.47 8.15 0.92
CA MET A 111 -1.19 8.17 -0.34
C MET A 111 -0.32 8.80 -1.41
N THR A 112 -0.20 8.14 -2.56
CA THR A 112 0.56 8.65 -3.69
C THR A 112 -0.34 9.45 -4.61
N ILE A 113 -0.06 10.74 -4.76
CA ILE A 113 -0.78 11.61 -5.71
C ILE A 113 -0.23 11.36 -7.11
N VAL A 114 -1.14 11.14 -8.06
CA VAL A 114 -0.83 10.86 -9.46
C VAL A 114 -1.47 11.95 -10.31
N THR A 115 -0.65 12.70 -11.04
CA THR A 115 -1.14 13.62 -12.08
C THR A 115 -1.46 12.82 -13.34
N LEU A 116 -2.70 12.93 -13.82
CA LEU A 116 -3.13 12.29 -15.06
C LEU A 116 -2.50 13.01 -16.26
N PRO A 117 -1.99 12.28 -17.26
CA PRO A 117 -1.42 12.85 -18.49
C PRO A 117 -2.44 13.62 -19.33
#